data_AF-A0A9D1K7M6-F1
#
_entry.id   AF-A0A9D1K7M6-F1
#
_cell.length_a   1.000
_cell.length_b   1.000
_cell.length_c   1.000
_cell.angle_alpha   90.00
_cell.angle_beta   90.00
_cell.angle_gamma   90.00
#
_symmetry.space_group_name_H-M   'P 1'
#
loop_
_entity.id
_entity.type
_entity.pdbx_description
1 polymer ?
#
loop_
_entity_poly.entity_id
_entity_poly.type
_entity_poly.pdbx_seq_one_letter_code
_entity_poly.pdbx_strand_id
1 'polypeptide(L)' 'MKHLPKSTPTEILNDPYGFTYKEMSEVIGEDKARALYTELYKQPFHKENL' A
#
# COMPACT_ATOMS: atom_id res chain seq x y z
N MET A 1 -0.57 -12.81 21.28
CA MET A 1 -0.82 -12.04 20.04
C MET A 1 0.27 -12.45 19.06
N LYS A 2 -0.07 -12.94 17.86
CA LYS A 2 0.96 -13.25 16.86
C LYS A 2 1.63 -11.93 16.51
N HIS A 3 2.90 -11.78 16.88
CA HIS A 3 3.70 -10.64 16.45
C HIS A 3 3.73 -10.70 14.94
N LEU A 4 3.06 -9.75 14.29
CA LEU A 4 3.33 -9.45 12.89
C LEU A 4 4.84 -9.17 12.82
N PRO A 5 5.60 -9.77 11.88
CA PRO A 5 6.97 -9.34 11.65
C PRO A 5 6.95 -7.82 11.51
N LYS A 6 7.91 -7.13 12.14
CA LYS A 6 7.99 -5.66 12.12
C LYS A 6 8.34 -5.23 10.69
N SER A 7 7.37 -5.24 9.80
CA SER A 7 7.49 -4.67 8.48
C SER A 7 7.88 -3.21 8.66
N THR A 8 8.93 -2.82 7.98
CA THR A 8 9.41 -1.45 8.00
C THR A 8 8.65 -0.63 6.95
N PRO A 9 8.51 0.68 7.15
CA PRO A 9 7.98 1.56 6.12
C PRO A 9 8.67 1.37 4.76
N THR A 10 9.98 1.13 4.77
CA THR A 10 10.80 0.92 3.57
C THR A 10 10.44 -0.37 2.82
N GLU A 11 10.14 -1.46 3.53
CA GLU A 11 9.70 -2.72 2.89
C GLU A 11 8.35 -2.55 2.21
N ILE A 12 7.41 -1.85 2.84
CA ILE A 12 6.09 -1.55 2.25
C ILE A 12 6.21 -0.67 1.02
N LEU A 13 7.11 0.31 1.01
CA LEU A 13 7.30 1.19 -0.15
C LEU A 13 8.01 0.48 -1.30
N ASN A 14 8.89 -0.48 -1.01
CA ASN A 14 9.64 -1.23 -2.02
C ASN A 14 8.82 -2.38 -2.64
N ASP A 15 8.02 -3.07 -1.85
CA ASP A 15 7.16 -4.16 -2.30
C ASP A 15 5.75 -4.06 -1.67
N PRO A 16 4.94 -3.07 -2.10
CA PRO A 16 3.64 -2.86 -1.50
C PRO A 16 2.64 -3.99 -1.79
N TYR A 17 2.84 -4.77 -2.86
CA TYR A 17 1.96 -5.91 -3.17
C TYR A 17 2.18 -7.10 -2.23
N GLY A 18 3.30 -7.13 -1.49
CA GLY A 18 3.57 -8.10 -0.43
C GLY A 18 2.78 -7.86 0.88
N PHE A 19 2.03 -6.76 0.97
CA PHE A 19 1.32 -6.37 2.19
C PHE A 19 -0.16 -6.10 1.95
N THR A 20 -0.99 -6.41 2.95
CA THR A 20 -2.39 -6.01 2.95
C THR A 20 -2.54 -4.53 3.32
N TYR A 21 -3.66 -3.92 2.94
CA TYR A 21 -3.96 -2.52 3.31
C TYR A 21 -3.89 -2.28 4.83
N LYS A 22 -4.32 -3.26 5.64
CA LYS A 22 -4.25 -3.17 7.11
C LYS A 22 -2.81 -3.09 7.59
N GLU A 23 -1.93 -3.94 7.05
CA GLU A 23 -0.51 -3.96 7.42
C GLU A 23 0.20 -2.67 7.00
N MET A 24 -0.12 -2.15 5.82
CA MET A 24 0.37 -0.83 5.41
C MET A 24 -0.11 0.26 6.38
N SER A 25 -1.41 0.27 6.70
CA SER A 25 -2.01 1.27 7.59
C SER A 25 -1.42 1.24 9.00
N GLU A 26 -1.07 0.06 9.51
CA GLU A 26 -0.44 -0.11 10.82
C GLU A 26 1.01 0.39 10.87
N VAL A 27 1.73 0.36 9.75
CA VAL A 27 3.17 0.71 9.70
C VAL A 27 3.42 2.13 9.19
N ILE A 28 2.76 2.53 8.10
CA ILE A 28 2.95 3.85 7.47
C ILE A 28 1.82 4.84 7.80
N GLY A 29 0.78 4.39 8.49
CA GLY A 29 -0.41 5.18 8.82
C GLY A 29 -1.46 5.14 7.71
N GLU A 30 -2.73 5.28 8.10
CA GLU A 30 -3.87 5.14 7.20
C GLU A 30 -3.86 6.14 6.03
N ASP A 31 -3.46 7.40 6.26
CA ASP A 31 -3.37 8.39 5.17
C ASP A 31 -2.34 8.01 4.10
N LYS A 32 -1.18 7.52 4.52
CA LYS A 32 -0.13 7.09 3.59
C LYS A 32 -0.48 5.78 2.91
N ALA A 33 -1.06 4.83 3.64
CA ALA A 33 -1.55 3.58 3.08
C ALA A 33 -2.65 3.82 2.05
N ARG A 34 -3.58 4.75 2.33
CA ARG A 34 -4.62 5.17 1.39
C ARG A 34 -4.04 5.83 0.14
N ALA A 35 -3.06 6.71 0.29
CA ALA A 35 -2.38 7.34 -0.85
C ALA A 35 -1.66 6.29 -1.71
N LEU A 36 -0.89 5.39 -1.08
CA LEU A 36 -0.15 4.33 -1.74
C LEU A 36 -1.09 3.32 -2.42
N TYR A 37 -2.14 2.87 -1.76
CA TYR A 37 -3.15 1.99 -2.33
C TYR A 37 -3.88 2.66 -3.49
N THR A 38 -4.19 3.95 -3.34
CA THR A 38 -4.78 4.74 -4.42
C THR A 38 -3.82 4.85 -5.60
N GLU A 39 -2.52 4.99 -5.41
CA GLU A 39 -1.54 5.04 -6.50
C GLU A 39 -1.35 3.68 -7.19
N LEU A 40 -1.31 2.58 -6.41
CA LEU A 40 -1.11 1.23 -6.93
C LEU A 40 -2.34 0.67 -7.65
N TYR A 41 -3.54 1.02 -7.18
CA TYR A 41 -4.80 0.49 -7.69
C TYR A 41 -5.66 1.52 -8.43
N LYS A 42 -5.39 2.83 -8.34
CA LYS A 42 -5.74 3.71 -9.46
C LYS A 42 -4.75 3.40 -10.56
N GLN A 43 -5.10 2.37 -11.32
CA GLN A 43 -4.87 2.47 -12.75
C GLN A 43 -5.32 3.88 -13.16
N PRO A 44 -4.48 4.68 -13.83
CA PRO A 44 -5.07 5.74 -14.61
C PRO A 44 -6.05 5.00 -15.53
N PHE A 45 -7.33 5.32 -15.43
CA PHE A 45 -8.20 5.15 -16.58
C PHE A 45 -7.59 6.05 -17.66
N HIS A 46 -6.49 5.62 -18.28
CA HIS A 46 -6.29 5.85 -19.68
C HIS A 46 -7.49 5.15 -20.29
N LYS A 47 -8.57 5.93 -20.40
CA LYS A 47 -9.36 5.94 -21.62
C LYS A 47 -8.34 6.18 -22.73
N GLU A 48 -7.62 5.13 -23.12
CA GLU A 48 -7.20 5.01 -24.49
C GLU A 48 -8.51 5.11 -25.28
N ASN A 49 -8.53 6.14 -26.12
CA ASN A 49 -9.69 6.77 -26.69
C ASN A 49 -10.69 5.81 -27.37
N LEU A 50 -11.91 6.33 -27.52
CA LEU A 50 -12.86 6.14 -28.64
C LEU A 50 -12.77 4.84 -29.45
#